data_AF-A0A6B2C7G9-F1
#
_entry.id   AF-A0A6B2C7G9-F1
#
_cell.length_a   1.000
_cell.length_b   1.000
_cell.length_c   1.000
_cell.angle_alpha   90.00
_cell.angle_beta   90.00
_cell.angle_gamma   90.00
#
_symmetry.space_group_name_H-M   'P 1'
#
loop_
_entity.id
_entity.type
_entity.pdbx_description
1 polymer ?
#
loop_
_entity_poly.entity_id
_entity_poly.type
_entity_poly.pdbx_seq_one_letter_code
_entity_poly.pdbx_strand_id
1 'polypeptide(L)'
;YKDSFVRKILEKIILPDDFDKDLVEYYIKRSVRNGSWRMLKPESRALLLVVRFWRGLLKSVVLKNVLRKIFIEIELLTLRGKALFYGILLLLKKFINIIYDYMKDPEKILIIGLSYLNNPPLYRVYG
;
A
#
# COMPACT_ATOMS: atom_id res chain seq x y z
N TYR A 1 -5.34 -11.37 5.73
CA TYR A 1 -5.94 -10.94 4.45
C TYR A 1 -6.21 -9.43 4.38
N LYS A 2 -6.94 -8.81 5.33
CA LYS A 2 -7.21 -7.35 5.31
C LYS A 2 -5.94 -6.50 5.49
N ASP A 3 -5.06 -6.88 6.43
CA ASP A 3 -3.82 -6.14 6.73
C ASP A 3 -2.86 -6.04 5.52
N SER A 4 -2.60 -7.17 4.84
CA SER A 4 -1.71 -7.20 3.68
C SER A 4 -2.21 -6.38 2.49
N PHE A 5 -3.54 -6.33 2.28
CA PHE A 5 -4.15 -5.51 1.24
C PHE A 5 -4.04 -4.01 1.57
N VAL A 6 -4.34 -3.62 2.81
CA VAL A 6 -4.20 -2.23 3.26
C VAL A 6 -2.75 -1.76 3.13
N ARG A 7 -1.77 -2.60 3.53
CA ARG A 7 -0.34 -2.29 3.34
C ARG A 7 0.03 -2.03 1.89
N LYS A 8 -0.50 -2.82 0.94
CA LYS A 8 -0.26 -2.60 -0.50
C LYS A 8 -0.85 -1.28 -0.99
N ILE A 9 -2.04 -0.90 -0.54
CA ILE A 9 -2.64 0.40 -0.87
C ILE A 9 -1.78 1.53 -0.30
N LEU A 10 -1.39 1.41 0.97
CA LEU A 10 -0.54 2.38 1.64
C LEU A 10 0.79 2.56 0.90
N GLU A 11 1.39 1.45 0.47
CA GLU A 11 2.63 1.44 -0.31
C GLU A 11 2.51 2.26 -1.59
N LYS A 12 1.43 2.08 -2.35
CA LYS A 12 1.17 2.85 -3.58
C LYS A 12 0.91 4.33 -3.34
N ILE A 13 0.38 4.70 -2.16
CA ILE A 13 0.07 6.10 -1.83
C ILE A 13 1.32 6.84 -1.35
N ILE A 14 2.16 6.20 -0.54
CA ILE A 14 3.27 6.88 0.16
C ILE A 14 4.58 6.76 -0.60
N LEU A 15 4.86 5.59 -1.19
CA LEU A 15 6.18 5.34 -1.77
C LEU A 15 6.21 5.75 -3.25
N PRO A 16 7.28 6.45 -3.69
CA PRO A 16 7.51 6.67 -5.11
C PRO A 16 7.87 5.36 -5.81
N ASP A 17 7.78 5.35 -7.14
CA ASP A 17 8.20 4.20 -7.95
C ASP A 17 9.71 4.11 -8.16
N ASP A 18 10.37 5.26 -8.11
CA ASP A 18 11.82 5.38 -8.26
C ASP A 18 12.52 5.47 -6.91
N PHE A 19 13.61 4.72 -6.82
CA PHE A 19 14.40 4.57 -5.60
C PHE A 19 15.83 4.96 -5.92
N ASP A 20 16.30 6.00 -5.24
CA ASP A 20 17.66 6.49 -5.29
C ASP A 20 18.26 6.51 -3.86
N LYS A 21 19.52 6.96 -3.77
CA LYS A 21 20.20 7.11 -2.48
C LYS A 21 19.50 8.10 -1.55
N ASP A 22 18.89 9.15 -2.10
CA ASP A 22 18.36 10.28 -1.32
C ASP A 22 17.08 9.84 -0.60
N LEU A 23 16.25 9.05 -1.28
CA LEU A 23 15.10 8.36 -0.68
C LEU A 23 15.54 7.42 0.44
N VAL A 24 16.57 6.61 0.21
CA VAL A 24 17.08 5.66 1.21
C VAL A 24 17.61 6.42 2.44
N GLU A 25 18.40 7.48 2.22
CA GLU A 25 18.94 8.30 3.28
C GLU A 25 17.85 9.03 4.07
N TYR A 26 16.80 9.50 3.38
CA TYR A 26 15.60 10.05 4.00
C TYR A 26 14.96 9.04 4.95
N TYR A 27 14.74 7.80 4.51
CA TYR A 27 14.12 6.76 5.33
C TYR A 27 15.01 6.32 6.50
N ILE A 28 16.33 6.29 6.31
CA ILE A 28 17.28 6.07 7.41
C ILE A 28 17.13 7.19 8.46
N LYS A 29 17.23 8.46 8.06
CA LYS A 29 17.08 9.61 8.97
C LYS A 29 15.72 9.59 9.69
N ARG A 30 14.64 9.32 8.95
CA ARG A 30 13.29 9.19 9.50
C ARG A 30 13.20 8.08 10.53
N SER A 31 13.76 6.90 10.24
CA SER A 31 13.71 5.75 11.14
C SER A 31 14.47 5.97 12.44
N VAL A 32 15.55 6.75 12.41
CA VAL A 32 16.27 7.14 13.63
C VAL A 32 15.43 8.10 14.46
N ARG A 33 14.81 9.10 13.82
CA ARG A 33 14.00 10.13 14.49
C ARG A 33 12.73 9.57 15.15
N ASN A 34 12.03 8.65 14.49
CA ASN A 34 10.81 8.04 15.04
C ASN A 34 11.10 6.81 15.93
N GLY A 35 12.37 6.46 16.13
CA GLY A 35 12.81 5.31 16.92
C GLY A 35 12.67 3.95 16.24
N SER A 36 12.13 3.87 15.01
CA SER A 36 11.92 2.60 14.31
C SER A 36 13.22 1.91 13.91
N TRP A 37 14.33 2.63 13.83
CA TRP A 37 15.64 2.07 13.46
C TRP A 37 16.01 0.86 14.32
N ARG A 38 15.78 0.95 15.64
CA ARG A 38 16.12 -0.13 16.59
C ARG A 38 15.19 -1.34 16.49
N MET A 39 13.99 -1.15 15.94
CA MET A 39 12.99 -2.19 15.76
C MET A 39 13.17 -2.97 14.45
N LEU A 40 13.91 -2.40 13.49
CA LEU A 40 14.22 -3.08 12.23
C LEU A 40 15.14 -4.27 12.46
N LYS A 41 14.88 -5.35 11.71
CA LYS A 41 15.75 -6.52 11.69
C LYS A 41 17.20 -6.13 11.32
N PRO A 42 18.23 -6.82 11.87
CA PRO A 42 19.63 -6.52 11.55
C PRO A 42 19.91 -6.50 10.03
N GLU A 43 19.32 -7.43 9.27
CA GLU A 43 19.49 -7.56 7.83
C GLU A 43 18.91 -6.35 7.09
N SER A 44 17.76 -5.86 7.53
CA SER A 44 17.13 -4.66 6.97
C SER A 44 17.99 -3.43 7.20
N ARG A 45 18.57 -3.28 8.41
CA ARG A 45 19.49 -2.17 8.72
C ARG A 45 20.76 -2.24 7.89
N ALA A 46 21.38 -3.41 7.82
CA ALA A 46 22.57 -3.64 7.00
C ALA A 46 22.31 -3.29 5.53
N LEU A 47 21.17 -3.75 4.98
CA LEU A 47 20.78 -3.44 3.62
C LEU A 47 20.63 -1.93 3.39
N LEU A 48 19.94 -1.21 4.26
CA LEU A 48 19.80 0.25 4.14
C LEU A 48 21.17 0.96 4.18
N LEU A 49 22.08 0.52 5.06
CA LEU A 49 23.42 1.06 5.18
C LEU A 49 24.30 0.81 3.95
N VAL A 50 24.08 -0.30 3.24
CA VAL A 50 24.78 -0.60 1.98
C VAL A 50 24.17 0.19 0.84
N VAL A 51 22.85 0.16 0.71
CA VAL A 51 22.13 0.79 -0.42
C VAL A 51 22.27 2.32 -0.40
N ARG A 52 22.46 2.97 0.75
CA ARG A 52 22.69 4.43 0.80
C ARG A 52 23.90 4.90 0.00
N PHE A 53 24.85 4.01 -0.29
CA PHE A 53 26.04 4.32 -1.09
C PHE A 53 25.84 4.08 -2.59
N TRP A 54 24.70 3.51 -2.99
CA TRP A 54 24.39 3.26 -4.39
C TRP A 54 24.27 4.59 -5.15
N ARG A 55 24.88 4.67 -6.33
CA ARG A 55 24.81 5.87 -7.18
C ARG A 55 23.82 5.66 -8.31
N GLY A 56 22.87 6.59 -8.45
CA GLY A 56 21.82 6.55 -9.47
C GLY A 56 20.59 5.76 -9.03
N LEU A 57 19.71 5.50 -10.00
CA LEU A 57 18.45 4.79 -9.78
C LEU A 57 18.68 3.28 -9.59
N LEU A 58 18.00 2.71 -8.60
CA LEU A 58 17.97 1.26 -8.40
C LEU A 58 17.14 0.60 -9.49
N LYS A 59 17.77 -0.24 -10.33
CA LYS A 59 17.08 -0.95 -11.42
C LYS A 59 16.48 -2.29 -10.98
N SER A 60 17.05 -2.93 -9.96
CA SER A 60 16.60 -4.26 -9.53
C SER A 60 15.21 -4.22 -8.89
N VAL A 61 14.25 -4.89 -9.54
CA VAL A 61 12.86 -5.02 -9.05
C VAL A 61 12.82 -5.74 -7.70
N VAL A 62 13.64 -6.78 -7.54
CA VAL A 62 13.72 -7.55 -6.28
C VAL A 62 14.18 -6.64 -5.14
N LEU A 63 15.24 -5.85 -5.37
CA LEU A 63 15.75 -4.93 -4.36
C LEU A 63 14.75 -3.81 -4.03
N LYS A 64 14.09 -3.23 -5.04
CA LYS A 64 13.00 -2.25 -4.83
C LYS A 64 11.90 -2.85 -3.93
N ASN A 65 11.49 -4.10 -4.18
CA ASN A 65 10.45 -4.77 -3.39
C ASN A 65 10.88 -5.02 -1.94
N VAL A 66 12.15 -5.33 -1.69
CA VAL A 66 12.68 -5.47 -0.32
C VAL A 66 12.70 -4.11 0.39
N LEU A 67 13.17 -3.06 -0.28
CA LEU A 67 13.19 -1.70 0.27
C LEU A 67 11.79 -1.16 0.55
N ARG A 68 10.82 -1.40 -0.34
CA ARG A 68 9.40 -1.05 -0.15
C ARG A 68 8.85 -1.60 1.16
N LYS A 69 9.11 -2.88 1.45
CA LYS A 69 8.69 -3.51 2.70
C LYS A 69 9.31 -2.81 3.92
N ILE A 70 10.62 -2.54 3.88
CA ILE A 70 11.33 -1.86 4.98
C ILE A 70 10.78 -0.44 5.19
N PHE A 71 10.58 0.32 4.11
CA PHE A 71 10.06 1.68 4.20
C PHE A 71 8.64 1.71 4.76
N ILE A 72 7.78 0.75 4.38
CA ILE A 72 6.44 0.65 4.96
C ILE A 72 6.49 0.29 6.45
N GLU A 73 7.40 -0.59 6.88
CA GLU A 73 7.60 -0.85 8.31
C GLU A 73 7.99 0.41 9.09
N ILE A 74 8.85 1.25 8.51
CA ILE A 74 9.22 2.56 9.09
C ILE A 74 8.00 3.49 9.12
N GLU A 75 7.24 3.60 8.04
CA GLU A 75 6.07 4.48 7.95
C GLU A 75 4.98 4.11 8.95
N LEU A 76 4.72 2.81 9.16
CA LEU A 76 3.72 2.32 10.09
C LEU A 76 4.02 2.65 11.57
N LEU A 77 5.24 3.09 11.87
CA LEU A 77 5.60 3.57 13.20
C LEU A 77 5.39 5.08 13.36
N THR A 78 5.23 5.82 12.27
CA THR A 78 4.91 7.25 12.30
C THR A 78 3.42 7.50 12.60
N LEU A 79 3.10 8.66 13.21
CA LEU A 79 1.71 9.06 13.44
C LEU A 79 0.91 9.15 12.13
N ARG A 80 1.50 9.80 11.10
CA ARG A 80 0.87 9.96 9.78
C ARG A 80 0.63 8.61 9.10
N GLY A 81 1.63 7.73 9.10
CA GLY A 81 1.50 6.40 8.49
C GLY A 81 0.46 5.53 9.19
N LYS A 82 0.39 5.56 10.53
CA LYS A 82 -0.69 4.90 11.29
C LYS A 82 -2.06 5.47 10.94
N ALA A 83 -2.19 6.79 10.91
CA ALA A 83 -3.45 7.45 10.58
C ALA A 83 -3.93 7.07 9.17
N LEU A 84 -3.04 7.06 8.18
CA LEU A 84 -3.37 6.61 6.82
C LEU A 84 -3.75 5.12 6.79
N PHE A 85 -2.98 4.26 7.46
CA PHE A 85 -3.26 2.83 7.54
C PHE A 85 -4.66 2.54 8.12
N TYR A 86 -4.96 3.11 9.30
CA TYR A 86 -6.27 2.93 9.92
C TYR A 86 -7.39 3.61 9.14
N GLY A 87 -7.13 4.77 8.53
CA GLY A 87 -8.08 5.45 7.65
C GLY A 87 -8.50 4.57 6.47
N ILE A 88 -7.54 3.95 5.77
CA ILE A 88 -7.82 3.00 4.69
C ILE A 88 -8.63 1.80 5.22
N LEU A 89 -8.25 1.26 6.38
CA LEU A 89 -8.96 0.13 6.99
C LEU A 89 -10.43 0.46 7.29
N LEU A 90 -10.70 1.64 7.85
CA LEU A 90 -12.05 2.11 8.15
C LEU A 90 -12.87 2.35 6.87
N LEU A 91 -12.27 2.94 5.84
CA LEU A 91 -12.92 3.14 4.55
C LEU A 91 -13.32 1.80 3.90
N LEU A 92 -12.40 0.82 3.89
CA LEU A 92 -12.69 -0.52 3.38
C LEU A 92 -13.82 -1.20 4.17
N LYS A 93 -13.84 -1.05 5.50
CA LYS A 93 -14.92 -1.59 6.34
C LYS A 93 -16.26 -0.97 5.97
N LYS A 94 -16.31 0.35 5.76
CA LYS A 94 -17.53 1.05 5.33
C LYS A 94 -18.01 0.55 3.96
N PHE A 95 -17.10 0.40 2.99
CA PHE A 95 -17.43 -0.13 1.66
C PHE A 95 -17.97 -1.56 1.72
N ILE A 96 -17.34 -2.45 2.49
CA ILE A 96 -17.81 -3.83 2.64
C ILE A 96 -19.21 -3.88 3.23
N ASN A 97 -19.51 -3.05 4.23
CA ASN A 97 -20.85 -2.99 4.81
C ASN A 97 -21.89 -2.54 3.78
N ILE A 98 -21.59 -1.50 3.00
CA ILE A 98 -22.46 -1.04 1.91
C ILE A 98 -22.72 -2.18 0.92
N ILE A 99 -21.67 -2.87 0.46
CA ILE A 99 -21.81 -4.01 -0.45
C ILE A 99 -22.68 -5.11 0.17
N TYR A 100 -22.47 -5.41 1.46
CA TYR A 100 -23.23 -6.43 2.16
C TYR A 100 -24.72 -6.06 2.27
N ASP A 101 -25.05 -4.78 2.44
CA ASP A 101 -26.43 -4.31 2.45
C ASP A 101 -27.08 -4.42 1.06
N TYR A 102 -26.35 -4.13 -0.02
CA TYR A 102 -26.81 -4.44 -1.38
C TYR A 102 -26.98 -5.95 -1.62
N MET A 103 -26.14 -6.79 -1.00
CA MET A 103 -26.20 -8.25 -1.14
C MET A 103 -27.38 -8.91 -0.43
N LYS A 104 -28.04 -8.23 0.52
CA LYS A 104 -29.23 -8.76 1.21
C LYS A 104 -30.44 -8.88 0.29
N ASP A 105 -30.43 -8.19 -0.85
CA ASP A 105 -31.51 -8.17 -1.83
C ASP A 105 -31.03 -8.83 -3.15
N PRO A 106 -31.17 -10.16 -3.27
CA PRO A 106 -30.67 -10.88 -4.45
C PRO A 106 -31.38 -10.46 -5.74
N GLU A 107 -32.62 -10.00 -5.67
CA GLU A 107 -33.37 -9.51 -6.83
C GLU A 107 -32.73 -8.23 -7.39
N LYS A 108 -32.33 -7.29 -6.52
CA LYS A 108 -31.58 -6.10 -6.96
C LYS A 108 -30.25 -6.45 -7.62
N ILE A 109 -29.50 -7.42 -7.08
CA ILE A 109 -28.24 -7.88 -7.69
C ILE A 109 -28.51 -8.46 -9.09
N LEU A 110 -29.56 -9.26 -9.20
CA LEU A 110 -29.95 -9.90 -10.45
C LEU A 110 -30.40 -8.85 -11.48
N ILE A 111 -31.18 -7.84 -11.08
CA ILE A 111 -31.59 -6.72 -11.93
C ILE A 111 -30.36 -5.94 -12.43
N ILE A 112 -29.40 -5.64 -11.55
CA ILE A 112 -28.15 -4.95 -11.93
C ILE A 112 -27.36 -5.79 -12.95
N GLY A 113 -27.21 -7.09 -12.68
CA GLY A 113 -26.52 -8.02 -13.58
C GLY A 113 -27.21 -8.17 -14.93
N LEU A 114 -28.54 -8.33 -14.94
CA LEU A 114 -29.34 -8.39 -16.17
C LEU A 114 -29.25 -7.09 -16.97
N SER A 115 -29.37 -5.93 -16.30
CA SER A 115 -29.23 -4.64 -16.96
C SER A 115 -27.86 -4.49 -17.63
N TYR A 116 -26.79 -4.96 -16.98
CA TYR A 116 -25.46 -4.96 -17.56
C TYR A 116 -25.34 -5.89 -18.78
N LEU A 117 -25.88 -7.11 -18.68
CA LEU A 117 -25.85 -8.08 -19.78
C LEU A 117 -26.73 -7.65 -20.96
N ASN A 118 -27.82 -6.92 -20.71
CA ASN A 118 -28.73 -6.46 -21.76
C ASN A 118 -28.18 -5.26 -22.53
N ASN A 119 -27.16 -4.57 -22.01
CA ASN A 119 -26.49 -3.50 -22.75
C ASN A 119 -25.59 -4.07 -23.87
N PRO A 120 -25.56 -3.43 -25.06
CA PRO A 120 -24.69 -3.85 -26.15
C PRO A 120 -23.22 -3.88 -25.70
N PRO A 121 -22.38 -4.80 -26.19
CA PRO A 121 -21.01 -4.97 -25.70
C PRO A 121 -20.16 -3.70 -25.70
N LEU A 122 -20.39 -2.80 -26.66
CA LEU A 122 -19.73 -1.49 -26.76
C LEU A 122 -20.05 -0.53 -25.60
N TYR A 123 -21.20 -0.71 -24.93
CA TYR A 123 -21.67 0.10 -23.80
C TYR A 123 -21.54 -0.61 -22.45
N ARG A 124 -20.99 -1.82 -22.43
CA ARG A 124 -20.65 -2.54 -21.19
C ARG A 124 -19.36 -1.96 -20.61
N VAL A 125 -19.44 -0.75 -20.09
CA VAL A 125 -18.34 -0.10 -19.39
C VAL A 125 -18.44 -0.50 -17.91
N TYR A 126 -17.41 -1.18 -17.42
CA TYR A 126 -17.17 -1.20 -15.98
C TYR A 126 -16.66 0.19 -15.62
N GLY A 127 -17.35 0.88 -14.71
CA GLY A 127 -16.98 2.21 -14.25
C GLY A 127 -15.50 2.31 -13.86
#